data_AF-A0A258LSD2-F1
#
_entry.id   AF-A0A258LSD2-F1
#
_cell.length_a   1.000
_cell.length_b   1.000
_cell.length_c   1.000
_cell.angle_alpha   90.00
_cell.angle_beta   90.00
_cell.angle_gamma   90.00
#
_symmetry.space_group_name_H-M   'P 1'
#
loop_
_entity.id
_entity.type
_entity.pdbx_description
1 polymer ?
#
loop_
_entity_poly.entity_id
_entity_poly.type
_entity_poly.pdbx_seq_one_letter_code
_entity_poly.pdbx_strand_id
1 'polypeptide(L)'
;MFQLVLPDEKTASVLKSFQFIEQGVEIKHIFTHRRLWMQIWHVTSSDAMKFSSDNLKWVPLRQLGKYGLPQPIKLLLQGLSLTRGDGLRN
;
A
#
# COMPACT_ATOMS: atom_id res chain seq x y z
N MET A 1 -8.74 13.23 0.62
CA MET A 1 -7.78 12.26 0.03
C MET A 1 -8.36 10.85 -0.01
N PHE A 2 -8.65 10.18 1.12
CA PHE A 2 -9.09 8.76 1.09
C PHE A 2 -10.36 8.49 0.30
N GLN A 3 -11.33 9.41 0.30
CA GLN A 3 -12.53 9.29 -0.53
C GLN A 3 -12.24 9.30 -2.04
N LEU A 4 -11.09 9.84 -2.46
CA LEU A 4 -10.63 9.77 -3.86
C LEU A 4 -9.88 8.46 -4.16
N VAL A 5 -9.29 7.82 -3.16
CA VAL A 5 -8.47 6.59 -3.31
C VAL A 5 -9.33 5.33 -3.09
N LEU A 6 -10.34 5.41 -2.23
CA LEU A 6 -11.28 4.34 -1.87
C LEU A 6 -12.72 4.91 -1.93
N PRO A 7 -13.22 5.29 -3.12
CA PRO A 7 -14.49 6.00 -3.26
C PRO A 7 -15.70 5.16 -2.82
N ASP A 8 -15.62 3.85 -3.00
CA ASP A 8 -16.72 2.92 -2.69
C ASP A 8 -16.70 2.45 -1.22
N GLU A 9 -15.71 2.89 -0.44
CA GLU A 9 -15.56 2.50 0.96
C GLU A 9 -16.10 3.56 1.93
N LYS A 10 -16.62 3.10 3.08
CA LYS A 10 -17.04 3.99 4.18
C LYS A 10 -15.82 4.54 4.92
N THR A 11 -15.09 5.46 4.28
CA THR A 11 -13.82 6.00 4.77
C THR A 11 -13.91 6.76 6.11
N ALA A 12 -15.09 7.23 6.51
CA ALA A 12 -15.29 7.99 7.76
C ALA A 12 -15.02 7.17 9.04
N SER A 13 -15.36 5.88 9.06
CA SER A 13 -15.05 5.00 10.20
C SER A 13 -13.58 4.56 10.22
N VAL A 14 -12.95 4.54 9.05
CA VAL A 14 -11.56 4.10 8.83
C VAL A 14 -10.58 5.15 9.32
N LEU A 15 -10.88 6.44 9.09
CA LEU A 15 -10.06 7.54 9.56
C LEU A 15 -9.90 7.56 11.09
N LYS A 16 -10.87 7.01 11.83
CA LYS A 16 -10.82 6.94 13.30
C LYS A 16 -9.83 5.90 13.84
N SER A 17 -9.49 4.87 13.05
CA SER A 17 -8.52 3.84 13.46
C SER A 17 -7.09 4.15 13.04
N PHE A 18 -6.90 5.19 12.21
CA PHE A 18 -5.58 5.63 11.78
C PHE A 18 -4.89 6.42 12.88
N GLN A 19 -3.72 5.93 13.28
CA GLN A 19 -2.89 6.56 14.30
C GLN A 19 -1.90 7.54 13.69
N PHE A 20 -1.30 7.18 12.55
CA PHE A 20 -0.30 7.99 11.88
C PHE A 20 -0.43 7.89 10.37
N ILE A 21 -0.29 9.04 9.70
CA ILE A 21 -0.23 9.16 8.25
C ILE A 21 1.04 9.96 7.93
N GLU A 22 1.95 9.35 7.17
CA GLU A 22 3.22 9.94 6.80
C GLU A 22 3.37 9.92 5.28
N GLN A 23 3.91 11.01 4.74
CA GLN A 23 4.29 11.07 3.33
C GLN A 23 5.58 10.28 3.13
N GLY A 24 5.52 9.24 2.29
CA GLY A 24 6.67 8.43 1.93
C GLY A 24 7.42 8.97 0.71
N VAL A 25 8.12 8.07 0.02
CA VAL A 25 8.83 8.40 -1.22
C VAL A 25 7.86 8.62 -2.39
N GLU A 26 8.27 9.44 -3.34
CA GLU A 26 7.66 9.47 -4.66
C GLU A 26 8.33 8.43 -5.57
N ILE A 27 7.53 7.68 -6.31
CA ILE A 27 8.04 6.76 -7.33
C ILE A 27 7.52 7.13 -8.71
N LYS A 28 8.31 6.76 -9.73
CA LYS A 28 7.95 6.95 -11.13
C LYS A 28 7.95 5.62 -11.84
N HIS A 29 6.90 5.39 -12.62
CA HIS A 29 6.87 4.33 -13.61
C HIS A 29 6.78 4.92 -15.02
N ILE A 30 7.69 4.48 -15.90
CA ILE A 30 7.74 4.91 -17.29
C ILE A 30 7.09 3.83 -18.15
N PHE A 31 5.96 4.17 -18.75
CA PHE A 31 5.37 3.42 -19.84
C PHE A 31 5.87 3.98 -21.17
N THR A 32 5.67 3.24 -22.27
CA THR A 32 6.04 3.66 -23.62
C THR A 32 5.48 5.05 -23.99
N HIS A 33 4.26 5.36 -23.55
CA HIS A 33 3.54 6.58 -23.96
C HIS A 33 3.33 7.60 -22.84
N ARG A 34 3.61 7.23 -21.58
CA ARG A 34 3.30 8.08 -20.43
C ARG A 34 4.21 7.78 -19.26
N ARG A 35 4.32 8.76 -18.37
CA ARG A 35 5.00 8.61 -17.09
C ARG A 35 3.95 8.73 -16.00
N LEU A 36 3.92 7.75 -15.10
CA LEU A 36 3.10 7.78 -13.91
C LEU A 36 3.99 8.13 -12.73
N TRP A 37 3.67 9.23 -12.05
CA TRP A 37 4.28 9.62 -10.79
C TRP A 37 3.31 9.27 -9.67
N MET A 38 3.83 8.69 -8.59
CA MET A 38 3.03 8.21 -7.47
C MET A 38 3.68 8.65 -6.17
N GLN A 39 2.97 9.47 -5.40
CA GLN A 39 3.31 9.75 -4.02
C GLN A 39 2.82 8.59 -3.14
N ILE A 40 3.75 7.90 -2.48
CA ILE A 40 3.42 6.84 -1.54
C ILE A 40 3.09 7.45 -0.18
N TRP A 41 2.05 6.93 0.48
CA TRP A 41 1.66 7.33 1.83
C TRP A 41 1.75 6.12 2.74
N HIS A 42 2.38 6.29 3.90
CA HIS A 42 2.43 5.28 4.95
C HIS A 42 1.33 5.57 5.95
N VAL A 43 0.47 4.57 6.19
CA VAL A 43 -0.62 4.69 7.15
C VAL A 43 -0.48 3.57 8.17
N THR A 44 -0.45 3.94 9.45
CA THR A 44 -0.47 3.00 10.56
C THR A 44 -1.87 3.02 11.18
N SER A 45 -2.47 1.84 11.28
CA SER A 45 -3.81 1.63 11.85
C SER A 45 -3.71 0.62 12.98
N SER A 46 -4.44 0.86 14.07
CA SER A 46 -4.54 -0.11 15.18
C SER A 46 -5.42 -1.30 14.87
N ASP A 47 -6.28 -1.20 13.85
CA ASP A 47 -7.18 -2.25 13.42
C ASP A 47 -7.16 -2.42 11.90
N ALA A 48 -7.41 -3.64 11.45
CA ALA A 48 -7.56 -3.97 10.04
C ALA A 48 -8.94 -3.54 9.56
N MET A 49 -9.00 -2.54 8.70
CA MET A 49 -10.25 -2.10 8.08
C MET A 49 -10.98 -3.26 7.41
N LYS A 50 -12.29 -3.36 7.62
CA LYS A 50 -13.15 -4.21 6.80
C LYS A 50 -13.47 -3.47 5.50
N PHE A 51 -13.06 -4.05 4.38
CA PHE A 51 -13.43 -3.55 3.06
C PHE A 51 -14.84 -4.01 2.70
N SER A 52 -15.56 -3.14 2.00
CA SER A 52 -16.90 -3.40 1.46
C SER A 52 -16.80 -4.04 0.07
N SER A 53 -15.70 -3.77 -0.65
CA SER A 53 -15.41 -4.35 -1.96
C SER A 53 -14.65 -5.68 -1.87
N ASP A 54 -15.09 -6.68 -2.62
CA ASP A 54 -14.38 -7.96 -2.79
C ASP A 54 -13.05 -7.81 -3.56
N ASN A 55 -12.82 -6.68 -4.21
CA ASN A 55 -11.58 -6.38 -4.93
C ASN A 55 -10.45 -5.89 -4.00
N LEU A 56 -10.74 -5.64 -2.72
CA LEU A 56 -9.79 -5.15 -1.74
C LEU A 56 -9.54 -6.19 -0.65
N LYS A 57 -8.27 -6.36 -0.28
CA LYS A 57 -7.90 -7.25 0.81
C LYS A 57 -6.58 -6.87 1.44
N TRP A 58 -6.44 -7.23 2.71
CA TRP A 58 -5.16 -7.17 3.41
C TRP A 58 -4.25 -8.32 2.94
N VAL A 59 -3.02 -7.99 2.56
CA VAL A 59 -2.02 -8.97 2.12
C VAL A 59 -0.76 -8.82 2.98
N PRO A 60 -0.30 -9.89 3.66
CA PRO A 60 0.97 -9.87 4.36
C PRO A 60 2.13 -9.62 3.39
N LEU A 61 3.12 -8.80 3.79
CA LEU A 61 4.27 -8.44 2.95
C LEU A 61 5.01 -9.67 2.38
N ARG A 62 5.18 -10.71 3.19
CA ARG A 62 5.79 -12.00 2.78
C ARG A 62 5.04 -12.74 1.67
N GLN A 63 3.78 -12.41 1.42
CA GLN A 63 2.96 -13.04 0.38
C GLN A 63 2.87 -12.23 -0.90
N LEU A 64 3.50 -11.05 -0.97
CA LEU A 64 3.43 -10.18 -2.15
C LEU A 64 3.91 -10.86 -3.44
N GLY A 65 4.87 -11.79 -3.34
CA GLY A 65 5.36 -12.56 -4.49
C GLY A 65 4.30 -13.42 -5.19
N LYS A 66 3.19 -13.74 -4.50
CA LYS A 66 2.06 -14.51 -5.06
C LYS A 66 1.12 -13.67 -5.91
N TYR A 67 1.21 -12.35 -5.81
CA TYR A 67 0.37 -11.42 -6.54
C TYR A 67 1.19 -10.87 -7.71
N GLY A 68 0.60 -10.88 -8.92
CA GLY A 68 1.22 -10.40 -10.16
C GLY A 68 1.47 -8.89 -10.20
N LEU A 69 2.05 -8.33 -9.14
CA LEU A 69 2.26 -6.90 -8.95
C LEU A 69 3.22 -6.35 -10.02
N PRO A 70 2.96 -5.14 -10.53
CA PRO A 70 3.90 -4.42 -11.39
C PRO A 70 5.26 -4.25 -10.71
N GLN A 71 6.34 -4.35 -11.49
CA GLN A 71 7.73 -4.21 -11.02
C GLN A 71 7.99 -3.02 -10.09
N PRO A 72 7.57 -1.77 -10.39
CA PRO A 72 7.84 -0.64 -9.50
C PRO A 72 7.18 -0.78 -8.12
N ILE A 73 5.99 -1.38 -8.06
CA ILE A 73 5.27 -1.65 -6.81
C ILE A 73 5.95 -2.78 -6.05
N LYS A 74 6.42 -3.83 -6.73
CA LYS A 74 7.20 -4.92 -6.10
C LYS A 74 8.45 -4.39 -5.40
N LEU A 75 9.26 -3.59 -6.09
CA LEU A 75 10.50 -3.04 -5.55
C LEU A 75 10.24 -2.13 -4.34
N LEU A 76 9.22 -1.27 -4.42
CA LEU A 76 8.81 -0.41 -3.31
C LEU A 76 8.48 -1.24 -2.05
N LEU A 77 7.62 -2.25 -2.19
CA LEU A 77 7.14 -3.04 -1.05
C LEU A 77 8.20 -4.04 -0.52
N GLN A 78 9.11 -4.51 -1.37
CA GLN A 78 10.28 -5.28 -0.94
C GLN A 78 11.18 -4.44 -0.03
N GLY A 79 11.41 -3.17 -0.36
CA GLY A 79 12.17 -2.25 0.50
C GLY A 79 11.57 -2.12 1.91
N LEU A 80 10.23 -2.06 2.01
CA LEU A 80 9.52 -2.03 3.30
C LEU A 80 9.65 -3.34 4.09
N SER A 81 9.77 -4.48 3.40
CA SER A 81 9.93 -5.79 4.03
C SER A 81 11.32 -5.93 4.66
N LEU A 82 12.35 -5.38 4.00
CA LEU A 82 13.74 -5.38 4.48
C LEU A 82 13.94 -4.47 5.70
N THR A 83 13.27 -3.31 5.74
CA THR A 83 13.42 -2.32 6.83
C THR A 83 12.63 -2.67 8.09
N ARG A 84 11.54 -3.44 7.99
CA ARG A 84 10.71 -3.86 9.14
C ARG A 84 11.13 -5.15 9.82
N GLY A 85 12.25 -5.76 9.42
CA GLY A 85 12.93 -6.77 10.22
C GLY A 85 12.11 -8.02 10.53
N ASP A 86 11.47 -8.63 9.52
CA ASP A 86 11.08 -10.04 9.63
C ASP A 86 12.09 -10.84 8.81
N GLY A 87 13.09 -11.38 9.53
CA GLY A 87 14.37 -11.83 9.01
C GLY A 87 14.27 -12.76 7.81
N LEU A 88 14.93 -12.37 6.72
CA LEU A 88 15.45 -13.33 5.75
C LEU A 88 16.63 -14.07 6.40
N ARG A 89 16.32 -15.14 7.13
CA ARG A 89 17.21 -16.30 7.21
C ARG A 89 16.83 -17.21 6.05
N ASN A 90 17.65 -17.16 5.01
CA ASN A 90 18.18 -18.26 4.18
C ASN A 90 18.60 -17.71 2.82
#